data_AF-A0A7S3M7E2-F1
#
_entry.id   AF-A0A7S3M7E2-F1
#
_cell.length_a   1.000
_cell.length_b   1.000
_cell.length_c   1.000
_cell.angle_alpha   90.00
_cell.angle_beta   90.00
_cell.angle_gamma   90.00
#
_symmetry.space_group_name_H-M   'P 1'
#
loop_
_entity.id
_entity.type
_entity.pdbx_description
1 polymer ?
#
loop_
_entity_poly.entity_id
_entity_poly.type
_entity_poly.pdbx_seq_one_letter_code
_entity_poly.pdbx_strand_id
1 'polypeptide(L)'
;RSDAPHVVSISLLSTSPPAATVLRPDDFALIEVTFNAPVVSTCEPVLVMDSTFFREAQYVSGDSTDTYVFRYTVLIGDESDQLRYRHTPFALCTVQGCPQRSACQMLAASTVPTLPVDRRFFRPNANTDLGVSLSASVSVQPLPASRSTTVTSIASAEASGEYGAGSALRFLVTFSDIVILTNTSAAALPRLFLNIGQ
;
A
#
# COMPACT_ATOMS: atom_id res chain seq x y z
N ARG A 1 0.92 35.29 -4.18
CA ARG A 1 1.45 34.11 -3.45
C ARG A 1 0.49 32.99 -3.77
N SER A 2 0.89 32.00 -4.58
CA SER A 2 0.02 30.84 -4.85
C SER A 2 -0.03 30.01 -3.58
N ASP A 3 -1.23 29.64 -3.11
CA ASP A 3 -1.35 28.65 -2.06
C ASP A 3 -0.82 27.30 -2.56
N ALA A 4 -0.23 26.53 -1.65
CA ALA A 4 0.21 25.18 -1.95
C ALA A 4 -1.00 24.33 -2.36
N PRO A 5 -0.87 23.49 -3.41
CA PRO A 5 -1.92 22.52 -3.70
C PRO A 5 -2.13 21.62 -2.49
N HIS A 6 -3.37 21.30 -2.16
CA HIS A 6 -3.73 20.43 -1.05
C HIS A 6 -4.90 19.55 -1.45
N VAL A 7 -5.07 18.45 -0.73
CA VAL A 7 -6.17 17.52 -0.98
C VAL A 7 -7.50 18.14 -0.54
N VAL A 8 -8.47 18.15 -1.46
CA VAL A 8 -9.84 18.64 -1.24
C VAL A 8 -10.80 17.49 -0.94
N SER A 9 -10.67 16.37 -1.66
CA SER A 9 -11.55 15.21 -1.49
C SER A 9 -10.85 13.91 -1.83
N ILE A 10 -11.35 12.83 -1.22
CA ILE A 10 -11.09 11.47 -1.66
C ILE A 10 -12.44 10.78 -1.87
N SER A 11 -12.61 10.09 -2.98
CA SER A 11 -13.84 9.37 -3.31
C SER A 11 -13.55 8.01 -3.91
N LEU A 12 -14.46 7.06 -3.67
CA LEU A 12 -14.48 5.80 -4.38
C LEU A 12 -14.97 6.06 -5.82
N LEU A 13 -14.12 5.76 -6.81
CA LEU A 13 -14.47 5.90 -8.23
C LEU A 13 -15.25 4.68 -8.73
N SER A 14 -14.70 3.49 -8.53
CA SER A 14 -15.33 2.23 -8.95
C SER A 14 -14.75 1.04 -8.21
N THR A 15 -15.40 -0.11 -8.38
CA THR A 15 -14.95 -1.39 -7.86
C THR A 15 -14.93 -2.44 -8.96
N SER A 16 -14.16 -3.50 -8.72
CA SER A 16 -14.21 -4.74 -9.46
C SER A 16 -14.35 -5.86 -8.43
N PRO A 17 -15.49 -6.57 -8.39
CA PRO A 17 -16.61 -6.46 -9.32
C PRO A 17 -17.36 -5.12 -9.24
N PRO A 18 -17.99 -4.64 -10.33
CA PRO A 18 -18.69 -3.35 -10.34
C PRO A 18 -19.76 -3.24 -9.25
N ALA A 19 -19.79 -2.09 -8.57
CA ALA A 19 -20.75 -1.78 -7.49
C ALA A 19 -20.73 -2.79 -6.32
N ALA A 20 -19.61 -3.45 -6.09
CA ALA A 20 -19.42 -4.32 -4.93
C ALA A 20 -19.67 -3.59 -3.60
N THR A 21 -20.46 -4.20 -2.73
CA THR A 21 -20.61 -3.81 -1.31
C THR A 21 -19.68 -4.61 -0.38
N VAL A 22 -19.07 -5.67 -0.92
CA VAL A 22 -18.05 -6.48 -0.26
C VAL A 22 -16.94 -6.74 -1.25
N LEU A 23 -15.72 -6.34 -0.91
CA LEU A 23 -14.51 -6.69 -1.65
C LEU A 23 -13.81 -7.86 -0.94
N ARG A 24 -13.36 -8.83 -1.73
CA ARG A 24 -12.64 -10.03 -1.29
C ARG A 24 -11.26 -10.06 -1.96
N PRO A 25 -10.33 -10.93 -1.53
CA PRO A 25 -9.02 -11.03 -2.17
C PRO A 25 -9.10 -11.11 -3.71
N ASP A 26 -8.20 -10.39 -4.37
CA ASP A 26 -8.12 -10.11 -5.81
C ASP A 26 -9.13 -9.09 -6.37
N ASP A 27 -10.20 -8.76 -5.63
CA ASP A 27 -11.06 -7.63 -5.97
C ASP A 27 -10.29 -6.31 -5.83
N PHE A 28 -10.72 -5.26 -6.52
CA PHE A 28 -10.10 -3.95 -6.39
C PHE A 28 -11.09 -2.80 -6.34
N ALA A 29 -10.64 -1.70 -5.74
CA ALA A 29 -11.29 -0.39 -5.75
C ALA A 29 -10.38 0.62 -6.44
N LEU A 30 -10.95 1.40 -7.36
CA LEU A 30 -10.33 2.63 -7.88
C LEU A 30 -10.77 3.81 -7.02
N ILE A 31 -9.81 4.64 -6.64
CA ILE A 31 -9.98 5.72 -5.66
C ILE A 31 -9.43 6.99 -6.26
N GLU A 32 -10.22 8.06 -6.23
CA GLU A 32 -9.81 9.39 -6.68
C GLU A 32 -9.38 10.23 -5.49
N VAL A 33 -8.25 10.92 -5.65
CA VAL A 33 -7.77 11.97 -4.74
C VAL A 33 -7.75 13.27 -5.54
N THR A 34 -8.60 14.21 -5.18
CA THR A 34 -8.73 15.51 -5.84
C THR A 34 -7.99 16.58 -5.05
N PHE A 35 -7.19 17.37 -5.75
CA PHE A 35 -6.47 18.53 -5.25
C PHE A 35 -7.19 19.82 -5.66
N ASN A 36 -6.89 20.93 -4.99
CA ASN A 36 -7.41 22.25 -5.38
C ASN A 36 -6.68 22.87 -6.58
N ALA A 37 -5.62 22.23 -7.08
CA ALA A 37 -4.84 22.67 -8.24
C ALA A 37 -4.09 21.47 -8.86
N PRO A 38 -3.67 21.56 -10.13
CA PRO A 38 -2.90 20.49 -10.78
C PRO A 38 -1.58 20.15 -10.06
N VAL A 39 -1.27 18.86 -9.97
CA VAL A 39 -0.12 18.30 -9.26
C VAL A 39 0.70 17.42 -10.19
N VAL A 40 2.03 17.55 -10.12
CA VAL A 40 2.99 16.65 -10.76
C VAL A 40 3.76 15.86 -9.70
N SER A 41 4.01 14.58 -9.97
CA SER A 41 4.78 13.70 -9.10
C SER A 41 6.11 13.32 -9.74
N THR A 42 7.20 13.34 -8.97
CA THR A 42 8.53 12.95 -9.48
C THR A 42 8.77 11.43 -9.39
N CYS A 43 7.88 10.71 -8.69
CA CYS A 43 7.90 9.26 -8.49
C CYS A 43 6.47 8.73 -8.50
N GLU A 44 6.27 7.43 -8.27
CA GLU A 44 4.93 6.84 -8.12
C GLU A 44 4.43 7.02 -6.68
N PRO A 45 3.42 7.87 -6.44
CA PRO A 45 2.84 8.02 -5.11
C PRO A 45 2.02 6.79 -4.72
N VAL A 46 1.72 6.65 -3.44
CA VAL A 46 0.80 5.60 -2.93
C VAL A 46 -0.21 6.20 -1.96
N LEU A 47 -1.42 5.68 -1.96
CA LEU A 47 -2.44 5.99 -0.97
C LEU A 47 -2.51 4.87 0.05
N VAL A 48 -2.37 5.18 1.34
CA VAL A 48 -2.40 4.19 2.41
C VAL A 48 -3.83 3.93 2.84
N MET A 49 -4.27 2.71 2.58
CA MET A 49 -5.54 2.15 3.00
C MET A 49 -5.43 1.62 4.43
N ASP A 50 -6.54 1.72 5.16
CA ASP A 50 -6.66 1.24 6.52
C ASP A 50 -7.59 0.01 6.56
N SER A 51 -7.03 -1.10 7.03
CA SER A 51 -7.64 -2.42 7.16
C SER A 51 -6.96 -3.12 8.34
N THR A 52 -7.08 -4.43 8.51
CA THR A 52 -6.32 -5.20 9.52
C THR A 52 -4.83 -4.87 9.51
N PHE A 53 -4.30 -4.60 8.31
CA PHE A 53 -2.97 -4.07 8.08
C PHE A 53 -3.05 -2.87 7.14
N PHE A 54 -2.12 -1.92 7.26
CA PHE A 54 -1.99 -0.87 6.26
C PHE A 54 -1.62 -1.46 4.91
N ARG A 55 -2.33 -1.01 3.87
CA ARG A 55 -2.07 -1.38 2.47
C ARG A 55 -1.77 -0.15 1.65
N GLU A 56 -0.93 -0.30 0.64
CA GLU A 56 -0.59 0.77 -0.28
C GLU A 56 -1.38 0.57 -1.58
N ALA A 57 -2.36 1.44 -1.81
CA ALA A 57 -3.03 1.54 -3.09
C ALA A 57 -2.07 2.19 -4.10
N GLN A 58 -1.94 1.55 -5.26
CA GLN A 58 -0.97 1.90 -6.29
C GLN A 58 -1.48 3.06 -7.12
N TYR A 59 -0.62 4.02 -7.45
CA TYR A 59 -0.95 5.06 -8.41
C TYR A 59 -1.24 4.48 -9.79
N VAL A 60 -2.27 5.01 -10.45
CA VAL A 60 -2.74 4.57 -11.78
C VAL A 60 -2.60 5.68 -12.80
N SER A 61 -3.07 6.89 -12.49
CA SER A 61 -3.09 8.01 -13.44
C SER A 61 -3.36 9.36 -12.75
N GLY A 62 -3.25 10.44 -13.52
CA GLY A 62 -3.57 11.81 -13.08
C GLY A 62 -2.40 12.79 -13.07
N ASP A 63 -1.24 12.43 -13.58
CA ASP A 63 -0.05 13.29 -13.47
C ASP A 63 -0.27 14.59 -14.26
N SER A 64 0.22 15.70 -13.70
CA SER A 64 -0.04 17.05 -14.20
C SER A 64 -1.53 17.46 -14.24
N THR A 65 -2.42 16.72 -13.57
CA THR A 65 -3.83 17.09 -13.36
C THR A 65 -4.11 17.33 -11.88
N ASP A 66 -5.31 17.79 -11.55
CA ASP A 66 -5.78 17.99 -10.17
C ASP A 66 -6.37 16.72 -9.54
N THR A 67 -6.38 15.58 -10.24
CA THR A 67 -7.04 14.36 -9.76
C THR A 67 -6.16 13.15 -10.02
N TYR A 68 -5.73 12.50 -8.94
CA TYR A 68 -4.96 11.25 -9.00
C TYR A 68 -5.87 10.06 -8.77
N VAL A 69 -5.69 9.01 -9.57
CA VAL A 69 -6.38 7.73 -9.43
C VAL A 69 -5.44 6.71 -8.82
N PHE A 70 -5.91 6.00 -7.79
CA PHE A 70 -5.22 4.91 -7.13
C PHE A 70 -6.02 3.62 -7.22
N ARG A 71 -5.33 2.48 -7.26
CA ARG A 71 -5.93 1.14 -7.21
C ARG A 71 -5.54 0.44 -5.92
N TYR A 72 -6.54 0.16 -5.09
CA TYR A 72 -6.41 -0.75 -3.97
C TYR A 72 -6.88 -2.15 -4.38
N THR A 73 -5.97 -3.12 -4.37
CA THR A 73 -6.31 -4.54 -4.55
C THR A 73 -6.33 -5.22 -3.20
N VAL A 74 -7.43 -5.90 -2.89
CA VAL A 74 -7.59 -6.63 -1.63
C VAL A 74 -6.67 -7.84 -1.64
N LEU A 75 -5.92 -8.01 -0.57
CA LEU A 75 -5.03 -9.14 -0.36
C LEU A 75 -5.59 -10.08 0.71
N ILE A 76 -5.04 -11.30 0.76
CA ILE A 76 -5.37 -12.24 1.81
C ILE A 76 -4.99 -11.64 3.18
N GLY A 77 -5.92 -11.75 4.14
CA GLY A 77 -5.77 -11.21 5.48
C GLY A 77 -6.25 -9.76 5.63
N ASP A 78 -6.74 -9.14 4.56
CA ASP A 78 -7.40 -7.84 4.65
C ASP A 78 -8.83 -8.04 5.16
N GLU A 79 -9.17 -7.31 6.20
CA GLU A 79 -10.52 -7.25 6.77
C GLU A 79 -10.80 -5.81 7.23
N SER A 80 -11.99 -5.32 6.94
CA SER A 80 -12.48 -4.02 7.41
C SER A 80 -13.99 -3.95 7.22
N ASP A 81 -14.72 -3.43 8.20
CA ASP A 81 -16.16 -3.19 8.09
C ASP A 81 -16.51 -2.07 7.10
N GLN A 82 -15.56 -1.21 6.76
CA GLN A 82 -15.70 -0.17 5.73
C GLN A 82 -14.42 0.00 4.93
N LEU A 83 -14.50 0.52 3.71
CA LEU A 83 -13.33 0.92 2.95
C LEU A 83 -12.79 2.21 3.57
N ARG A 84 -11.59 2.15 4.15
CA ARG A 84 -10.97 3.27 4.87
C ARG A 84 -9.58 3.58 4.34
N TYR A 85 -9.17 4.83 4.53
CA TYR A 85 -7.79 5.25 4.34
C TYR A 85 -7.19 5.73 5.66
N ARG A 86 -5.87 5.60 5.79
CA ARG A 86 -5.13 6.00 6.98
C ARG A 86 -5.16 7.53 7.12
N HIS A 87 -5.51 8.04 8.29
CA HIS A 87 -5.48 9.49 8.52
C HIS A 87 -4.09 10.00 8.91
N THR A 88 -3.49 9.39 9.95
CA THR A 88 -2.24 9.87 10.55
C THR A 88 -1.07 8.91 10.30
N PRO A 89 0.17 9.41 10.09
CA PRO A 89 0.52 10.83 9.93
C PRO A 89 0.12 11.40 8.56
N PHE A 90 0.04 10.58 7.51
CA PHE A 90 -0.42 10.96 6.17
C PHE A 90 -1.04 9.75 5.46
N ALA A 91 -2.13 9.94 4.70
CA ALA A 91 -2.68 8.91 3.83
C ALA A 91 -1.88 8.76 2.54
N LEU A 92 -1.56 9.89 1.90
CA LEU A 92 -0.88 9.93 0.61
C LEU A 92 0.62 10.05 0.81
N CYS A 93 1.40 9.18 0.19
CA CYS A 93 2.86 9.14 0.22
C CYS A 93 3.47 9.37 -1.16
N THR A 94 4.64 9.99 -1.21
CA THR A 94 5.34 10.32 -2.47
C THR A 94 5.99 9.10 -3.12
N VAL A 95 6.10 8.00 -2.38
CA VAL A 95 6.66 6.71 -2.81
C VAL A 95 6.18 5.60 -1.87
N GLN A 96 6.19 4.37 -2.38
CA GLN A 96 5.98 3.14 -1.63
C GLN A 96 6.83 3.04 -0.35
N GLY A 97 6.29 2.37 0.66
CA GLY A 97 6.87 2.23 2.00
C GLY A 97 6.72 3.48 2.89
N CYS A 98 6.13 4.57 2.38
CA CYS A 98 5.93 5.82 3.10
C CYS A 98 7.12 6.27 3.98
N PRO A 99 8.34 6.40 3.42
CA PRO A 99 9.51 6.71 4.21
C PRO A 99 9.41 8.12 4.82
N GLN A 100 10.00 8.29 6.02
CA GLN A 100 10.03 9.59 6.71
C GLN A 100 10.78 10.67 5.92
N ARG A 101 11.74 10.25 5.09
CA ARG A 101 12.48 11.11 4.16
C ARG A 101 12.47 10.46 2.78
N SER A 102 12.20 11.25 1.75
CA SER A 102 12.24 10.82 0.37
C SER A 102 12.80 11.93 -0.49
N ALA A 103 13.53 11.57 -1.54
CA ALA A 103 13.87 12.51 -2.62
C ALA A 103 12.68 12.74 -3.57
N CYS A 104 11.66 11.88 -3.52
CA CYS A 104 10.45 12.01 -4.31
C CYS A 104 9.56 13.14 -3.79
N GLN A 105 9.03 13.94 -4.71
CA GLN A 105 8.20 15.10 -4.41
C GLN A 105 6.87 15.02 -5.17
N MET A 106 5.84 15.61 -4.57
CA MET A 106 4.62 16.00 -5.25
C MET A 106 4.59 17.53 -5.23
N LEU A 107 4.47 18.14 -6.40
CA LEU A 107 4.65 19.57 -6.61
C LEU A 107 3.47 20.15 -7.40
N ALA A 108 3.20 21.44 -7.25
CA ALA A 108 2.28 22.16 -8.13
C ALA A 108 2.74 22.06 -9.58
N ALA A 109 1.86 21.65 -10.49
CA ALA A 109 2.20 21.54 -11.90
C ALA A 109 2.51 22.93 -12.49
N SER A 110 3.68 23.04 -13.15
CA SER A 110 4.17 24.26 -13.76
C SER A 110 5.30 23.90 -14.73
N THR A 111 5.85 24.89 -15.44
CA THR A 111 7.04 24.70 -16.29
C THR A 111 8.30 24.41 -15.46
N VAL A 112 8.39 24.92 -14.23
CA VAL A 112 9.45 24.60 -13.26
C VAL A 112 8.81 24.36 -11.88
N PRO A 113 8.31 23.14 -11.62
CA PRO A 113 7.65 22.80 -10.36
C PRO A 113 8.60 22.97 -9.17
N THR A 114 8.20 23.77 -8.19
CA THR A 114 9.01 24.04 -6.96
C THR A 114 8.18 24.09 -5.70
N LEU A 115 6.87 24.26 -5.80
CA LEU A 115 5.96 24.40 -4.66
C LEU A 115 5.45 23.01 -4.24
N PRO A 116 5.78 22.51 -3.04
CA PRO A 116 5.30 21.21 -2.57
C PRO A 116 3.80 21.21 -2.29
N VAL A 117 3.18 20.06 -2.53
CA VAL A 117 1.80 19.77 -2.12
C VAL A 117 1.71 19.66 -0.60
N ASP A 118 0.70 20.28 0.00
CA ASP A 118 0.30 19.95 1.37
C ASP A 118 -0.46 18.63 1.39
N ARG A 119 0.19 17.61 1.93
CA ARG A 119 -0.32 16.23 2.03
C ARG A 119 -1.15 15.99 3.30
N ARG A 120 -1.42 17.03 4.09
CA ARG A 120 -2.28 16.92 5.26
C ARG A 120 -3.72 16.82 4.78
N PHE A 121 -4.40 15.77 5.25
CA PHE A 121 -5.82 15.60 5.00
C PHE A 121 -6.61 16.44 5.99
N PHE A 122 -7.78 16.91 5.57
CA PHE A 122 -8.74 17.46 6.51
C PHE A 122 -9.06 16.40 7.56
N ARG A 123 -8.84 16.74 8.83
CA ARG A 123 -9.15 15.85 9.96
C ARG A 123 -10.64 15.93 10.24
N PRO A 124 -11.42 14.86 10.00
CA PRO A 124 -12.79 14.81 10.51
C PRO A 124 -12.73 14.90 12.04
N ASN A 125 -13.71 15.56 12.66
CA ASN A 125 -13.77 15.81 14.11
C ASN A 125 -13.97 14.54 14.97
N ALA A 126 -13.73 13.36 14.40
CA ALA A 126 -13.93 12.05 15.00
C ALA A 126 -12.60 11.43 15.45
N ASN A 127 -12.68 10.37 16.27
CA ASN A 127 -11.52 9.55 16.57
C ASN A 127 -11.08 8.82 15.28
N THR A 128 -9.97 9.27 14.67
CA THR A 128 -9.41 8.71 13.43
C THR A 128 -8.42 7.57 13.69
N ASP A 129 -8.42 6.95 14.87
CA ASP A 129 -7.53 5.83 15.20
C ASP A 129 -7.77 4.60 14.29
N LEU A 130 -8.98 4.49 13.71
CA LEU A 130 -9.37 3.45 12.74
C LEU A 130 -9.36 3.95 11.27
N GLY A 131 -8.67 5.07 11.01
CA GLY A 131 -8.67 5.72 9.70
C GLY A 131 -9.95 6.53 9.42
N VAL A 132 -10.10 6.99 8.18
CA VAL A 132 -11.28 7.75 7.71
C VAL A 132 -12.06 6.89 6.73
N SER A 133 -13.38 6.84 6.89
CA SER A 133 -14.29 6.15 5.97
C SER A 133 -14.26 6.80 4.59
N LEU A 134 -13.80 6.06 3.59
CA LEU A 134 -13.91 6.40 2.17
C LEU A 134 -15.30 6.03 1.64
N SER A 135 -15.79 4.86 2.04
CA SER A 135 -17.12 4.38 1.69
C SER A 135 -17.67 3.52 2.81
N ALA A 136 -18.77 3.97 3.42
CA ALA A 136 -19.46 3.25 4.50
C ALA A 136 -20.26 2.04 4.00
N SER A 137 -20.53 1.95 2.69
CA SER A 137 -21.32 0.87 2.08
C SER A 137 -20.47 -0.27 1.51
N VAL A 138 -19.16 -0.11 1.49
CA VAL A 138 -18.21 -1.11 0.97
C VAL A 138 -17.38 -1.65 2.13
N SER A 139 -17.48 -2.95 2.38
CA SER A 139 -16.64 -3.65 3.36
C SER A 139 -15.56 -4.48 2.66
N VAL A 140 -14.50 -4.80 3.39
CA VAL A 140 -13.44 -5.73 2.96
C VAL A 140 -13.54 -6.98 3.81
N GLN A 141 -13.70 -8.13 3.19
CA GLN A 141 -13.85 -9.39 3.90
C GLN A 141 -12.81 -10.41 3.44
N PRO A 142 -12.36 -11.30 4.33
CA PRO A 142 -11.52 -12.42 3.94
C PRO A 142 -12.27 -13.33 2.94
N LEU A 143 -11.49 -14.11 2.19
CA LEU A 143 -12.04 -15.10 1.28
C LEU A 143 -12.83 -16.16 2.09
N PRO A 144 -14.04 -16.54 1.69
CA PRO A 144 -14.86 -17.48 2.45
C PRO A 144 -14.33 -18.93 2.33
N ALA A 145 -13.48 -19.20 1.33
CA ALA A 145 -12.77 -20.46 1.17
C ALA A 145 -11.29 -20.29 1.50
N SER A 146 -10.68 -21.34 2.04
CA SER A 146 -9.23 -21.36 2.27
C SER A 146 -8.49 -21.34 0.94
N ARG A 147 -7.94 -20.19 0.57
CA ARG A 147 -6.90 -20.10 -0.45
C ARG A 147 -5.58 -20.51 0.19
N SER A 148 -4.90 -21.48 -0.41
CA SER A 148 -3.62 -21.96 0.10
C SER A 148 -2.49 -21.06 -0.40
N THR A 149 -1.84 -20.33 0.50
CA THR A 149 -0.61 -19.63 0.18
C THR A 149 0.52 -20.64 0.06
N THR A 150 1.22 -20.61 -1.08
CA THR A 150 2.28 -21.58 -1.42
C THR A 150 3.61 -20.87 -1.61
N VAL A 151 4.71 -21.60 -1.43
CA VAL A 151 6.04 -21.12 -1.83
C VAL A 151 6.16 -21.29 -3.34
N THR A 152 6.37 -20.19 -4.06
CA THR A 152 6.49 -20.18 -5.52
C THR A 152 7.94 -20.30 -5.99
N SER A 153 8.89 -19.80 -5.20
CA SER A 153 10.31 -20.01 -5.45
C SER A 153 11.15 -19.91 -4.18
N ILE A 154 12.29 -20.58 -4.21
CA ILE A 154 13.36 -20.43 -3.22
C ILE A 154 14.64 -20.21 -4.03
N ALA A 155 15.36 -19.14 -3.73
CA ALA A 155 16.61 -18.80 -4.39
C ALA A 155 17.70 -18.47 -3.37
N SER A 156 18.96 -18.76 -3.70
CA SER A 156 20.11 -18.18 -2.99
C SER A 156 20.17 -16.69 -3.31
N ALA A 157 20.36 -15.86 -2.28
CA ALA A 157 20.70 -14.45 -2.48
C ALA A 157 22.19 -14.26 -2.79
N GLU A 158 22.99 -15.31 -2.61
CA GLU A 158 24.44 -15.32 -2.85
C GLU A 158 24.76 -15.96 -4.22
N ALA A 159 25.87 -15.53 -4.84
CA ALA A 159 26.34 -16.05 -6.12
C ALA A 159 26.73 -17.54 -6.04
N SER A 160 26.76 -18.24 -7.17
CA SER A 160 27.26 -19.62 -7.18
C SER A 160 28.75 -19.66 -6.84
N GLY A 161 29.14 -20.54 -5.90
CA GLY A 161 30.53 -20.66 -5.48
C GLY A 161 30.73 -21.62 -4.30
N GLU A 162 31.98 -21.74 -3.87
CA GLU A 162 32.36 -22.49 -2.67
C GLU A 162 32.26 -21.61 -1.44
N TYR A 163 31.68 -22.15 -0.37
CA TYR A 163 31.48 -21.45 0.89
C TYR A 163 32.21 -22.18 2.02
N GLY A 164 33.14 -21.48 2.66
CA GLY A 164 33.88 -21.98 3.81
C GLY A 164 33.06 -21.96 5.10
N ALA A 165 33.57 -22.64 6.13
CA ALA A 165 32.98 -22.62 7.47
C ALA A 165 32.84 -21.18 8.00
N GLY A 166 31.68 -20.87 8.57
CA GLY A 166 31.34 -19.53 9.08
C GLY A 166 30.71 -18.59 8.05
N SER A 167 30.62 -18.99 6.77
CA SER A 167 29.89 -18.22 5.76
C SER A 167 28.39 -18.17 6.08
N ALA A 168 27.79 -16.98 6.02
CA ALA A 168 26.35 -16.81 6.16
C ALA A 168 25.68 -16.84 4.79
N LEU A 169 24.82 -17.83 4.56
CA LEU A 169 24.03 -17.94 3.34
C LEU A 169 22.63 -17.37 3.56
N ARG A 170 22.21 -16.47 2.68
CA ARG A 170 20.85 -15.91 2.68
C ARG A 170 20.03 -16.56 1.58
N PHE A 171 18.78 -16.87 1.92
CA PHE A 171 17.81 -17.44 0.99
C PHE A 171 16.62 -16.51 0.87
N LEU A 172 16.20 -16.27 -0.37
CA LEU A 172 14.97 -15.57 -0.68
C LEU A 172 13.88 -16.61 -0.90
N VAL A 173 12.79 -16.49 -0.13
CA VAL A 173 11.58 -17.31 -0.29
C VAL A 173 10.49 -16.42 -0.82
N THR A 174 9.91 -16.78 -1.96
CA THR A 174 8.77 -16.08 -2.55
C THR A 174 7.51 -16.88 -2.30
N PHE A 175 6.46 -16.21 -1.83
CA PHE A 175 5.14 -16.78 -1.60
C PHE A 175 4.16 -16.31 -2.68
N SER A 176 3.10 -17.09 -2.90
CA SER A 176 2.00 -16.72 -3.82
C SER A 176 1.19 -15.53 -3.33
N ASP A 177 1.19 -15.28 -2.02
CA ASP A 177 0.45 -14.21 -1.36
C ASP A 177 1.31 -13.62 -0.23
N ILE A 178 0.90 -12.47 0.31
CA ILE A 178 1.56 -11.89 1.48
C ILE A 178 1.45 -12.84 2.66
N VAL A 179 2.57 -13.02 3.37
CA VAL A 179 2.64 -13.80 4.61
C VAL A 179 2.95 -12.88 5.79
N ILE A 180 2.40 -13.21 6.96
CA ILE A 180 2.55 -12.40 8.19
C ILE A 180 3.02 -13.31 9.31
N LEU A 181 4.04 -12.85 10.03
CA LEU A 181 4.50 -13.50 11.26
C LEU A 181 3.69 -12.94 12.43
N THR A 182 2.74 -13.73 12.92
CA THR A 182 1.91 -13.37 14.09
C THR A 182 2.64 -13.56 15.41
N ASN A 183 3.68 -14.39 15.44
CA ASN A 183 4.56 -14.59 16.59
C ASN A 183 6.00 -14.27 16.22
N THR A 184 6.57 -13.26 16.89
CA THR A 184 7.94 -12.78 16.67
C THR A 184 8.95 -13.34 17.66
N SER A 185 8.53 -14.26 18.55
CA SER A 185 9.45 -15.01 19.40
C SER A 185 10.42 -15.83 18.55
N ALA A 186 11.70 -15.81 18.91
CA ALA A 186 12.75 -16.55 18.19
C ALA A 186 12.44 -18.06 18.03
N ALA A 187 11.67 -18.64 18.95
CA ALA A 187 11.26 -20.05 18.87
C ALA A 187 10.16 -20.30 17.81
N ALA A 188 9.38 -19.28 17.46
CA ALA A 188 8.25 -19.35 16.53
C ALA A 188 8.58 -18.81 15.13
N LEU A 189 9.78 -18.26 14.93
CA LEU A 189 10.23 -17.81 13.61
C LEU A 189 10.33 -19.00 12.64
N PRO A 190 9.95 -18.81 11.37
CA PRO A 190 9.99 -19.86 10.36
C PRO A 190 11.42 -20.35 10.16
N ARG A 191 11.58 -21.67 10.03
CA ARG A 191 12.87 -22.31 9.79
C ARG A 191 12.86 -22.97 8.43
N LEU A 192 13.88 -22.65 7.62
CA LEU A 192 14.14 -23.33 6.36
C LEU A 192 15.07 -24.52 6.66
N PHE A 193 14.57 -25.75 6.47
CA PHE A 193 15.40 -26.94 6.55
C PHE A 193 16.16 -27.10 5.23
N LEU A 194 17.49 -27.13 5.33
CA LEU A 194 18.37 -27.37 4.19
C LEU A 194 18.78 -28.83 4.18
N ASN A 195 18.65 -29.49 3.03
CA ASN A 195 19.29 -30.77 2.79
C ASN A 195 20.68 -30.52 2.21
N ILE A 196 21.73 -30.82 2.98
CA ILE A 196 23.13 -30.62 2.57
C ILE A 196 23.75 -31.89 1.97
N GLY A 197 22.91 -32.87 1.58
CA GLY A 197 23.36 -34.14 1.04
C GLY A 197 23.92 -35.04 2.15
N GLN A 198 23.34 -36.24 2.27
CA GLN A 198 24.05 -37.42 2.76
C GLN A 198 24.12 -38.42 1.62
#